data_AF-A0A6N7PPK5-F1
#
_entry.id   AF-A0A6N7PPK5-F1
#
_cell.length_a   1.000
_cell.length_b   1.000
_cell.length_c   1.000
_cell.angle_alpha   90.00
_cell.angle_beta   90.00
_cell.angle_gamma   90.00
#
_symmetry.space_group_name_H-M   'P 1'
#
loop_
_entity.id
_entity.type
_entity.pdbx_description
1 polymer ?
#
loop_
_entity_poly.entity_id
_entity_poly.type
_entity_poly.pdbx_seq_one_letter_code
_entity_poly.pdbx_strand_id
1 'polypeptide(L)'
;MTRPKQSSARAARPSPSGLPSREALLRDLGRGPDERPVFSLPSPLLPWVGIFVGLGLLGLAPGLTRKGPWASLLWAALVLASLVVVLFPRKLVVGKDGLLLVWIRARFIAYRDIAYVETTDGFYFRNPGINVALRSGSALAFATSVFKERWAERDALLSFLRVTIEEASLSRPARAPEALGRGGRPFDAWARALRAIGAGAHEGMRTQPVPADELLRVAESPSAPIVDRTAAFVALAASGDGEHLRRLRIAVDLTVAPDTKAALREALAVEGDEARIAALLEHAEARIPRA
;
A
#
# COMPACT_ATOMS: atom_id res chain seq x y z
N MET A 1 -15.11 -42.16 14.68
CA MET A 1 -16.11 -41.12 14.32
C MET A 1 -15.60 -39.77 14.78
N THR A 2 -14.99 -39.00 13.87
CA THR A 2 -14.36 -37.70 14.12
C THR A 2 -15.39 -36.60 13.90
N ARG A 3 -15.76 -35.86 14.96
CA ARG A 3 -16.64 -34.69 14.85
C ARG A 3 -15.96 -33.62 13.99
N PRO A 4 -16.62 -33.09 12.94
CA PRO A 4 -16.10 -31.93 12.22
C PRO A 4 -16.04 -30.73 13.17
N LYS A 5 -14.90 -30.03 13.21
CA LYS A 5 -14.73 -28.76 13.90
C LYS A 5 -15.73 -27.76 13.29
N GLN A 6 -16.82 -27.49 14.00
CA GLN A 6 -17.68 -26.34 13.73
C GLN A 6 -16.83 -25.08 13.95
N SER A 7 -16.26 -24.56 12.86
CA SER A 7 -15.72 -23.21 12.81
C SER A 7 -16.88 -22.28 13.16
N SER A 8 -16.90 -21.80 14.40
CA SER A 8 -17.86 -20.81 14.87
C SER A 8 -17.70 -19.55 14.02
N ALA A 9 -18.52 -19.45 12.97
CA ALA A 9 -18.67 -18.25 12.18
C ALA A 9 -19.23 -17.17 13.10
N ARG A 10 -18.31 -16.37 13.66
CA ARG A 10 -18.62 -15.20 14.46
C ARG A 10 -19.49 -14.29 13.60
N ALA A 11 -20.79 -14.23 13.88
CA ALA A 11 -21.71 -13.37 13.16
C ALA A 11 -21.15 -11.94 13.19
N ALA A 12 -20.79 -11.43 12.00
CA ALA A 12 -20.22 -10.10 11.86
C ALA A 12 -21.24 -9.09 12.39
N ARG A 13 -20.85 -8.30 13.39
CA ARG A 13 -21.69 -7.19 13.85
C ARG A 13 -21.91 -6.24 12.65
N PRO A 14 -23.15 -5.79 12.40
CA PRO A 14 -23.41 -4.84 11.33
C PRO A 14 -22.57 -3.57 11.57
N SER A 15 -21.91 -3.09 10.50
CA SER A 15 -21.11 -1.88 10.54
C SER A 15 -22.01 -0.69 10.90
N PRO A 16 -21.58 0.23 11.79
CA PRO A 16 -22.38 1.39 12.18
C PRO A 16 -22.75 2.31 11.00
N SER A 17 -22.02 2.21 9.86
CA SER A 17 -22.29 3.01 8.66
C SER A 17 -23.30 2.37 7.68
N GLY A 18 -23.80 1.16 7.95
CA GLY A 18 -24.62 0.41 7.00
C GLY A 18 -23.86 -0.05 5.73
N LEU A 19 -22.56 0.25 5.65
CA LEU A 19 -21.70 -0.22 4.57
C LEU A 19 -21.36 -1.71 4.77
N PRO A 20 -21.24 -2.48 3.68
CA PRO A 20 -20.71 -3.85 3.76
C PRO A 20 -19.29 -3.83 4.36
N SER A 21 -18.97 -4.87 5.13
CA SER A 21 -17.65 -4.97 5.75
C SER A 21 -16.56 -5.07 4.68
N ARG A 22 -15.35 -4.58 4.99
CA ARG A 22 -14.17 -4.71 4.12
C ARG A 22 -13.96 -6.15 3.63
N GLU A 23 -14.17 -7.13 4.50
CA GLU A 23 -14.04 -8.56 4.17
C GLU A 23 -15.11 -9.05 3.18
N ALA A 24 -16.35 -8.57 3.30
CA ALA A 24 -17.40 -8.89 2.34
C ALA A 24 -17.08 -8.31 0.96
N LEU A 25 -16.65 -7.05 0.90
CA LEU A 25 -16.26 -6.40 -0.35
C LEU A 25 -15.05 -7.08 -1.03
N LEU A 26 -14.05 -7.51 -0.26
CA LEU A 26 -12.93 -8.28 -0.79
C LEU A 26 -13.40 -9.63 -1.37
N ARG A 27 -14.32 -10.31 -0.68
CA ARG A 27 -14.90 -11.56 -1.16
C ARG A 27 -15.70 -11.37 -2.45
N ASP A 28 -16.46 -10.29 -2.57
CA ASP A 28 -17.21 -9.94 -3.79
C ASP A 28 -16.26 -9.64 -4.96
N LEU A 29 -15.06 -9.14 -4.66
CA LEU A 29 -13.97 -8.95 -5.62
C LEU A 29 -13.14 -10.23 -5.88
N GLY A 30 -13.52 -11.37 -5.29
CA GLY A 30 -12.82 -12.65 -5.42
C GLY A 30 -11.46 -12.69 -4.72
N ARG A 31 -11.27 -11.90 -3.65
CA ARG A 31 -10.01 -11.75 -2.90
C ARG A 31 -10.12 -12.25 -1.47
N GLY A 32 -9.00 -12.75 -0.93
CA GLY A 32 -8.90 -13.13 0.48
C GLY A 32 -8.83 -11.92 1.42
N PRO A 33 -9.24 -12.05 2.71
CA PRO A 33 -9.20 -10.95 3.69
C PRO A 33 -7.77 -10.47 4.02
N ASP A 34 -6.80 -11.38 3.95
CA ASP A 34 -5.37 -11.12 4.18
C ASP A 34 -4.60 -10.86 2.88
N GLU A 35 -5.26 -10.98 1.73
CA GLU A 35 -4.64 -10.72 0.44
C GLU A 35 -4.50 -9.21 0.23
N ARG A 36 -3.37 -8.79 -0.35
CA ARG A 36 -3.22 -7.42 -0.84
C ARG A 36 -4.09 -7.25 -2.08
N PRO A 37 -5.13 -6.40 -2.05
CA PRO A 37 -5.92 -6.13 -3.23
C PRO A 37 -5.08 -5.36 -4.26
N VAL A 38 -4.74 -6.04 -5.36
CA VAL A 38 -4.00 -5.48 -6.49
C VAL A 38 -4.92 -5.45 -7.70
N PHE A 39 -5.22 -4.23 -8.17
CA PHE A 39 -6.05 -3.99 -9.34
C PHE A 39 -5.18 -3.57 -10.53
N SER A 40 -5.39 -4.20 -11.68
CA SER A 40 -4.75 -3.79 -12.93
C SER A 40 -5.66 -2.76 -13.60
N LEU A 41 -5.13 -1.57 -13.83
CA LEU A 41 -5.81 -0.47 -14.48
C LEU A 41 -5.28 -0.33 -15.92
N PRO A 42 -6.15 -0.02 -16.90
CA PRO A 42 -5.73 0.29 -18.25
C PRO A 42 -4.78 1.49 -18.28
N SER A 43 -3.91 1.51 -19.28
CA SER A 43 -2.97 2.61 -19.48
C SER A 43 -3.72 3.89 -19.86
N PRO A 44 -3.34 5.05 -19.29
CA PRO A 44 -3.92 6.34 -19.65
C PRO A 44 -3.59 6.76 -21.08
N LEU A 45 -2.58 6.12 -21.69
CA LEU A 45 -2.16 6.38 -23.06
C LEU A 45 -2.96 5.56 -24.09
N LEU A 46 -3.75 4.57 -23.65
CA LEU A 46 -4.53 3.69 -24.54
C LEU A 46 -5.43 4.49 -25.53
N PRO A 47 -6.16 5.53 -25.09
CA PRO A 47 -6.79 6.54 -25.96
C PRO A 47 -5.97 7.03 -27.15
N TRP A 48 -4.67 7.24 -26.91
CA TRP A 48 -3.79 7.92 -27.85
C TRP A 48 -3.10 6.96 -28.81
N VAL A 49 -3.10 5.65 -28.54
CA VAL A 49 -2.49 4.64 -29.43
C VAL A 49 -3.06 4.72 -30.82
N GLY A 50 -4.39 4.74 -30.94
CA GLY A 50 -5.05 4.78 -32.25
C GLY A 50 -4.68 6.05 -33.03
N ILE A 51 -4.56 7.18 -32.33
CA ILE A 51 -4.17 8.46 -32.92
C ILE A 51 -2.71 8.41 -33.38
N PHE A 52 -1.79 7.96 -32.53
CA PHE A 52 -0.36 7.90 -32.88
C PHE A 52 -0.07 6.86 -33.97
N VAL A 53 -0.70 5.68 -33.91
CA VAL A 53 -0.57 4.65 -34.95
C VAL A 53 -1.18 5.15 -36.26
N GLY A 54 -2.36 5.77 -36.21
CA GLY A 54 -3.03 6.33 -37.39
C GLY A 54 -2.20 7.44 -38.05
N LEU A 55 -1.74 8.43 -37.28
CA LEU A 55 -0.89 9.51 -37.78
C LEU A 55 0.46 8.98 -38.30
N GLY A 56 1.05 8.00 -37.61
CA GLY A 56 2.27 7.33 -38.06
C GLY A 56 2.07 6.65 -39.41
N LEU A 57 1.00 5.88 -39.58
CA LEU A 57 0.68 5.21 -40.84
C LEU A 57 0.40 6.23 -41.95
N LEU A 58 -0.36 7.29 -41.67
CA LEU A 58 -0.75 8.29 -42.67
C LEU A 58 0.43 9.17 -43.13
N GLY A 59 1.27 9.61 -42.20
CA GLY A 59 2.32 10.60 -42.47
C GLY A 59 3.62 10.00 -42.99
N LEU A 60 3.91 8.73 -42.67
CA LEU A 60 5.23 8.15 -42.91
C LEU A 60 5.25 7.02 -43.95
N ALA A 61 4.10 6.40 -44.26
CA ALA A 61 4.03 5.34 -45.27
C ALA A 61 4.54 5.73 -46.68
N PRO A 62 4.30 6.95 -47.21
CA PRO A 62 4.76 7.31 -48.56
C PRO A 62 6.27 7.57 -48.66
N GLY A 63 6.88 8.08 -47.58
CA GLY A 63 8.29 8.49 -47.57
C GLY A 63 9.25 7.36 -47.19
N LEU A 64 8.84 6.44 -46.32
CA LEU A 64 9.70 5.37 -45.83
C LEU A 64 9.92 4.25 -46.85
N THR A 65 8.96 3.98 -47.73
CA THR A 65 9.12 2.98 -48.80
C THR A 65 10.18 3.38 -49.83
N ARG A 66 10.50 4.69 -49.95
CA ARG A 66 11.55 5.19 -50.84
C ARG A 66 12.96 5.16 -50.26
N LYS A 67 13.14 5.08 -48.93
CA LYS A 67 14.45 5.21 -48.27
C LYS A 67 15.14 3.87 -47.92
N GLY A 68 14.65 2.76 -48.45
CA GLY A 68 15.25 1.43 -48.27
C GLY A 68 14.77 0.69 -47.00
N PRO A 69 15.14 -0.60 -46.86
CA PRO A 69 14.55 -1.53 -45.89
C PRO A 69 14.88 -1.19 -44.42
N TRP A 70 15.98 -0.48 -44.16
CA TRP A 70 16.35 -0.11 -42.78
C TRP A 70 15.39 0.90 -42.15
N ALA A 71 14.83 1.81 -42.96
CA ALA A 71 13.88 2.80 -42.46
C ALA A 71 12.60 2.11 -41.97
N SER A 72 12.04 1.16 -42.74
CA SER A 72 10.82 0.45 -42.37
C SER A 72 11.00 -0.39 -41.12
N LEU A 73 12.17 -1.03 -40.95
CA LEU A 73 12.52 -1.77 -39.73
C LEU A 73 12.58 -0.85 -38.50
N LEU A 74 13.25 0.31 -38.61
CA LEU A 74 13.35 1.25 -37.49
C LEU A 74 11.97 1.81 -37.10
N TRP A 75 11.12 2.10 -38.08
CA TRP A 75 9.75 2.55 -37.83
C TRP A 75 8.90 1.46 -37.18
N ALA A 76 8.95 0.24 -37.70
CA ALA A 76 8.26 -0.90 -37.09
C ALA A 76 8.71 -1.13 -35.64
N ALA A 77 10.02 -1.00 -35.36
CA ALA A 77 10.57 -1.09 -34.01
C ALA A 77 10.04 0.02 -33.10
N LEU A 78 9.94 1.27 -33.57
CA LEU A 78 9.39 2.39 -32.81
C LEU A 78 7.88 2.25 -32.53
N VAL A 79 7.12 1.75 -33.50
CA VAL A 79 5.69 1.46 -33.31
C VAL A 79 5.51 0.33 -32.30
N LEU A 80 6.30 -0.73 -32.42
CA LEU A 80 6.28 -1.85 -31.48
C LEU A 80 6.67 -1.40 -30.06
N ALA A 81 7.74 -0.61 -29.93
CA ALA A 81 8.17 -0.07 -28.63
C ALA A 81 7.09 0.83 -28.02
N SER A 82 6.49 1.72 -28.83
CA SER A 82 5.37 2.56 -28.40
C SER A 82 4.18 1.72 -27.94
N LEU A 83 3.84 0.68 -28.70
CA LEU A 83 2.75 -0.23 -28.36
C LEU A 83 3.01 -0.94 -27.02
N VAL A 84 4.24 -1.42 -26.79
CA VAL A 84 4.64 -2.03 -25.51
C VAL A 84 4.49 -1.05 -24.34
N VAL A 85 4.95 0.20 -24.50
CA VAL A 85 4.84 1.23 -23.45
C VAL A 85 3.38 1.56 -23.13
N VAL A 86 2.52 1.63 -24.15
CA VAL A 86 1.10 1.92 -23.93
C VAL A 86 0.33 0.72 -23.40
N LEU A 87 0.69 -0.50 -23.77
CA LEU A 87 0.05 -1.70 -23.24
C LEU A 87 0.50 -2.05 -21.80
N PHE A 88 1.52 -1.37 -21.28
CA PHE A 88 2.00 -1.63 -19.92
C PHE A 88 0.93 -1.26 -18.88
N PRO A 89 0.36 -2.25 -18.16
CA PRO A 89 -0.76 -2.00 -17.25
C PRO A 89 -0.30 -1.19 -16.04
N ARG A 90 -1.17 -0.29 -15.58
CA ARG A 90 -0.98 0.37 -14.28
C ARG A 90 -1.47 -0.58 -13.20
N LYS A 91 -0.81 -0.59 -12.04
CA LYS A 91 -1.27 -1.34 -10.87
C LYS A 91 -1.69 -0.36 -9.79
N LEU A 92 -2.88 -0.55 -9.24
CA LEU A 92 -3.32 0.09 -8.00
C LEU A 92 -3.27 -0.96 -6.90
N VAL A 93 -2.43 -0.70 -5.90
CA VAL A 93 -2.35 -1.52 -4.69
C VAL A 93 -2.99 -0.73 -3.56
N VAL A 94 -3.98 -1.33 -2.89
CA VAL A 94 -4.66 -0.70 -1.75
C VAL A 94 -4.12 -1.33 -0.47
N GLY A 95 -3.46 -0.53 0.36
CA GLY A 95 -2.87 -0.95 1.64
C GLY A 95 -3.69 -0.54 2.85
N LYS A 96 -3.15 -0.81 4.04
CA LYS A 96 -3.69 -0.28 5.30
C LYS A 96 -3.38 1.20 5.51
N ASP A 97 -2.32 1.71 4.90
CA ASP A 97 -1.78 3.06 5.06
C ASP A 97 -2.07 4.02 3.90
N GLY A 98 -2.47 3.49 2.74
CA GLY A 98 -2.86 4.32 1.61
C GLY A 98 -2.99 3.56 0.30
N LEU A 99 -2.86 4.31 -0.79
CA LEU A 99 -2.93 3.83 -2.17
C LEU A 99 -1.54 3.92 -2.81
N LEU A 100 -1.11 2.85 -3.47
CA LEU A 100 0.12 2.84 -4.27
C LEU A 100 -0.23 2.63 -5.74
N LEU A 101 0.01 3.66 -6.55
CA LEU A 101 -0.12 3.62 -8.01
C LEU A 101 1.24 3.30 -8.62
N VAL A 102 1.35 2.15 -9.29
CA VAL A 102 2.57 1.71 -9.97
C VAL A 102 2.36 1.75 -11.47
N TRP A 103 3.20 2.50 -12.17
CA TRP A 103 3.30 2.47 -13.63
C TRP A 103 4.77 2.51 -14.05
N ILE A 104 5.27 3.68 -14.45
CA ILE A 104 6.70 3.93 -14.68
C ILE A 104 7.39 4.33 -13.38
N ARG A 105 6.71 5.15 -12.57
CA ARG A 105 7.12 5.51 -11.21
C ARG A 105 6.02 5.10 -10.24
N ALA A 106 6.41 4.66 -9.06
CA ALA A 106 5.49 4.40 -7.97
C ALA A 106 5.10 5.72 -7.31
N ARG A 107 3.81 5.96 -7.12
CA ARG A 107 3.28 7.11 -6.38
C ARG A 107 2.41 6.62 -5.25
N PHE A 108 2.82 6.92 -4.02
CA PHE A 108 2.07 6.65 -2.80
C PHE A 108 1.18 7.84 -2.45
N ILE A 109 -0.03 7.57 -1.97
CA ILE A 109 -1.01 8.55 -1.50
C ILE A 109 -1.53 8.04 -0.16
N ALA A 110 -1.25 8.77 0.92
CA ALA A 110 -1.74 8.39 2.24
C ALA A 110 -3.25 8.65 2.34
N TYR A 111 -3.99 7.85 3.12
CA TYR A 111 -5.43 8.06 3.28
C TYR A 111 -5.78 9.45 3.85
N ARG A 112 -4.92 10.00 4.70
CA ARG A 112 -5.09 11.36 5.23
C ARG A 112 -5.05 12.44 4.15
N ASP A 113 -4.37 12.20 3.03
CA ASP A 113 -4.23 13.16 1.94
C ASP A 113 -5.43 13.10 0.97
N ILE A 114 -6.29 12.09 1.11
CA ILE A 114 -7.49 11.91 0.29
C ILE A 114 -8.64 12.70 0.94
N ALA A 115 -9.29 13.55 0.12
CA ALA A 115 -10.47 14.30 0.51
C ALA A 115 -11.73 13.45 0.33
N TYR A 116 -11.92 12.91 -0.88
CA TYR A 116 -13.04 12.02 -1.22
C TYR A 116 -12.74 11.21 -2.48
N VAL A 117 -13.58 10.19 -2.73
CA VAL A 117 -13.50 9.35 -3.93
C VAL A 117 -14.87 9.26 -4.59
N GLU A 118 -14.90 9.51 -5.89
CA GLU A 118 -16.12 9.56 -6.71
C GLU A 118 -15.95 8.79 -8.02
N THR A 119 -17.06 8.45 -8.64
CA THR A 119 -17.07 7.96 -10.02
C THR A 119 -16.79 9.12 -10.96
N THR A 120 -15.99 8.87 -12.01
CA THR A 120 -15.87 9.79 -13.13
C THR A 120 -16.27 9.07 -14.41
N ASP A 121 -17.13 9.71 -15.19
CA ASP A 121 -17.39 9.32 -16.57
C ASP A 121 -16.30 10.01 -17.41
N GLY A 122 -15.22 9.28 -17.70
CA GLY A 122 -13.98 9.89 -18.20
C GLY A 122 -14.16 10.72 -19.48
N PHE A 123 -13.36 11.79 -19.60
CA PHE A 123 -13.49 12.86 -20.61
C PHE A 123 -13.46 12.39 -22.08
N TYR A 124 -12.73 11.32 -22.41
CA TYR A 124 -12.48 10.95 -23.83
C TYR A 124 -13.32 9.78 -24.37
N PHE A 125 -13.84 8.87 -23.52
CA PHE A 125 -14.53 7.66 -24.02
C PHE A 125 -15.75 7.22 -23.19
N ARG A 126 -16.22 8.02 -22.22
CA ARG A 126 -17.25 7.59 -21.26
C ARG A 126 -16.91 6.25 -20.60
N ASN A 127 -15.62 6.00 -20.40
CA ASN A 127 -15.15 4.80 -19.72
C ASN A 127 -15.37 4.97 -18.22
N PRO A 128 -15.82 3.92 -17.51
CA PRO A 128 -15.95 3.95 -16.07
C PRO A 128 -14.58 4.23 -15.43
N GLY A 129 -14.51 5.30 -14.64
CA GLY A 129 -13.31 5.66 -13.90
C GLY A 129 -13.62 5.99 -12.44
N ILE A 130 -12.55 6.09 -11.67
CA ILE A 130 -12.57 6.57 -10.30
C ILE A 130 -11.71 7.83 -10.25
N ASN A 131 -12.25 8.87 -9.62
CA ASN A 131 -11.53 10.10 -9.32
C ASN A 131 -11.25 10.15 -7.82
N VAL A 132 -9.97 10.26 -7.46
CA VAL A 132 -9.50 10.43 -6.09
C VAL A 132 -9.10 11.89 -5.91
N ALA A 133 -9.95 12.66 -5.24
CA ALA A 133 -9.67 14.06 -4.93
C ALA A 133 -8.75 14.13 -3.69
N LEU A 134 -7.66 14.88 -3.80
CA LEU A 134 -6.71 15.09 -2.72
C LEU A 134 -7.01 16.39 -1.98
N ARG A 135 -6.68 16.45 -0.69
CA ARG A 135 -6.84 17.66 0.14
C ARG A 135 -6.00 18.84 -0.35
N SER A 136 -4.96 18.58 -1.14
CA SER A 136 -4.17 19.62 -1.80
C SER A 136 -4.89 20.32 -2.96
N GLY A 137 -6.10 19.89 -3.32
CA GLY A 137 -6.85 20.40 -4.47
C GLY A 137 -6.50 19.72 -5.80
N SER A 138 -5.48 18.86 -5.81
CA SER A 138 -5.19 18.01 -6.97
C SER A 138 -6.11 16.79 -7.02
N ALA A 139 -6.35 16.25 -8.22
CA ALA A 139 -7.19 15.08 -8.41
C ALA A 139 -6.45 14.00 -9.22
N LEU A 140 -6.71 12.74 -8.91
CA LEU A 140 -6.16 11.59 -9.61
C LEU A 140 -7.29 10.77 -10.22
N ALA A 141 -7.45 10.93 -11.51
CA ALA A 141 -8.37 10.11 -12.29
C ALA A 141 -7.66 8.86 -12.82
N PHE A 142 -8.31 7.71 -12.67
CA PHE A 142 -7.91 6.49 -13.36
C PHE A 142 -9.13 5.73 -13.87
N ALA A 143 -9.03 5.26 -15.11
CA ALA A 143 -10.01 4.35 -15.69
C ALA A 143 -9.86 2.97 -15.03
N THR A 144 -10.98 2.35 -14.68
CA THR A 144 -10.97 1.00 -14.09
C THR A 144 -11.14 -0.09 -15.15
N SER A 145 -11.83 0.22 -16.25
CA SER A 145 -12.05 -0.69 -17.37
C SER A 145 -12.19 0.06 -18.69
N VAL A 146 -11.90 -0.65 -19.80
CA VAL A 146 -12.20 -0.22 -21.17
C VAL A 146 -13.57 -0.74 -21.64
N PHE A 147 -14.06 -1.81 -21.01
CA PHE A 147 -15.33 -2.47 -21.37
C PHE A 147 -16.46 -2.06 -20.42
N LYS A 148 -17.65 -1.79 -20.98
CA LYS A 148 -18.85 -1.40 -20.23
C LYS A 148 -19.34 -2.50 -19.29
N GLU A 149 -19.13 -3.78 -19.60
CA GLU A 149 -19.56 -4.89 -18.74
C GLU A 149 -18.91 -4.87 -17.33
N ARG A 150 -17.85 -4.07 -17.13
CA ARG A 150 -17.11 -3.99 -15.86
C ARG A 150 -17.48 -2.77 -15.00
N TRP A 151 -18.65 -2.18 -15.21
CA TRP A 151 -19.16 -1.11 -14.31
C TRP A 151 -19.33 -1.64 -12.88
N ALA A 152 -19.73 -2.90 -12.72
CA ALA A 152 -19.80 -3.56 -11.41
C ALA A 152 -18.43 -3.62 -10.72
N GLU A 153 -17.34 -3.91 -11.45
CA GLU A 153 -15.97 -3.90 -10.88
C GLU A 153 -15.57 -2.48 -10.41
N ARG A 154 -15.94 -1.43 -11.16
CA ARG A 154 -15.72 -0.03 -10.74
C ARG A 154 -16.45 0.25 -9.43
N ASP A 155 -17.73 -0.10 -9.35
CA ASP A 155 -18.58 0.26 -8.21
C ASP A 155 -18.18 -0.53 -6.95
N ALA A 156 -17.78 -1.79 -7.11
CA ALA A 156 -17.21 -2.59 -6.04
C ALA A 156 -15.88 -2.01 -5.54
N LEU A 157 -14.97 -1.63 -6.45
CA LEU A 157 -13.71 -0.97 -6.08
C LEU A 157 -13.95 0.38 -5.39
N LEU A 158 -14.87 1.19 -5.89
CA LEU A 158 -15.23 2.47 -5.28
C LEU A 158 -15.76 2.28 -3.86
N SER A 159 -16.68 1.34 -3.67
CA SER A 159 -17.24 1.01 -2.35
C SER A 159 -16.14 0.55 -1.39
N PHE A 160 -15.23 -0.31 -1.88
CA PHE A 160 -14.07 -0.78 -1.11
C PHE A 160 -13.14 0.36 -0.70
N LEU A 161 -12.83 1.29 -1.61
CA LEU A 161 -12.02 2.46 -1.31
C LEU A 161 -12.68 3.36 -0.27
N ARG A 162 -13.98 3.63 -0.40
CA ARG A 162 -14.73 4.46 0.56
C ARG A 162 -14.70 3.88 1.96
N VAL A 163 -15.01 2.59 2.11
CA VAL A 163 -14.95 1.90 3.41
C VAL A 163 -13.55 1.96 3.99
N THR A 164 -12.52 1.67 3.20
CA THR A 164 -11.13 1.64 3.69
C THR A 164 -10.65 3.03 4.11
N ILE A 165 -11.00 4.07 3.36
CA ILE A 165 -10.67 5.46 3.69
C ILE A 165 -11.40 5.91 4.96
N GLU A 166 -12.68 5.58 5.08
CA GLU A 166 -13.48 5.90 6.26
C GLU A 166 -12.91 5.22 7.52
N GLU A 167 -12.65 3.91 7.45
CA GLU A 167 -12.01 3.15 8.53
C GLU A 167 -10.66 3.77 8.94
N ALA A 168 -9.84 4.16 7.97
CA ALA A 168 -8.56 4.81 8.23
C ALA A 168 -8.73 6.21 8.87
N SER A 169 -9.77 6.96 8.50
CA SER A 169 -10.06 8.29 9.05
C SER A 169 -10.59 8.24 10.49
N LEU A 170 -11.33 7.19 10.84
CA LEU A 170 -11.86 6.96 12.19
C LEU A 170 -10.83 6.33 13.12
N SER A 171 -9.78 5.74 12.56
CA SER A 171 -8.69 5.13 13.31
C SER A 171 -7.86 6.19 14.02
N ARG A 172 -8.02 6.28 15.35
CA ARG A 172 -7.15 7.13 16.17
C ARG A 172 -5.69 6.66 16.04
N PRO A 173 -4.73 7.58 15.89
CA PRO A 173 -3.32 7.21 15.90
C PRO A 173 -3.01 6.48 17.20
N ALA A 174 -2.44 5.28 17.08
CA ALA A 174 -1.94 4.57 18.24
C ALA A 174 -0.80 5.39 18.83
N ARG A 175 -0.98 5.88 20.06
CA ARG A 175 0.08 6.58 20.78
C ARG A 175 1.11 5.54 21.20
N ALA A 176 2.35 5.71 20.77
CA ALA A 176 3.44 4.85 21.21
C ALA A 176 3.65 5.03 22.73
N PRO A 177 3.84 3.93 23.47
CA PRO A 177 4.32 3.99 24.85
C PRO A 177 5.60 4.81 24.91
N GLU A 178 5.75 5.65 25.95
CA GLU A 178 6.94 6.50 26.10
C GLU A 178 8.24 5.68 26.13
N ALA A 179 8.18 4.43 26.61
CA ALA A 179 9.30 3.49 26.62
C ALA A 179 9.88 3.20 25.22
N LEU A 180 9.06 3.28 24.17
CA LEU A 180 9.52 3.11 22.78
C LEU A 180 10.26 4.33 22.24
N GLY A 181 10.01 5.52 22.79
CA GLY A 181 10.61 6.75 22.29
C GLY A 181 12.11 6.83 22.57
N ARG A 182 12.91 7.40 21.66
CA ARG A 182 14.37 7.49 21.82
C ARG A 182 14.81 8.22 23.09
N GLY A 183 14.09 9.28 23.50
CA GLY A 183 14.38 10.00 24.74
C GLY A 183 15.79 10.60 24.81
N GLY A 184 16.35 11.02 23.67
CA GLY A 184 17.71 11.56 23.57
C GLY A 184 18.84 10.51 23.58
N ARG A 185 18.51 9.21 23.75
CA ARG A 185 19.49 8.12 23.72
C ARG A 185 20.23 8.06 22.37
N PRO A 186 21.51 7.68 22.36
CA PRO A 186 22.19 7.21 21.14
C PRO A 186 21.45 6.03 20.50
N PHE A 187 21.53 5.86 19.18
CA PHE A 187 20.76 4.84 18.45
C PHE A 187 21.10 3.41 18.86
N ASP A 188 22.36 3.11 19.18
CA ASP A 188 22.81 1.80 19.69
C ASP A 188 22.21 1.51 21.08
N ALA A 189 22.17 2.50 21.96
CA ALA A 189 21.56 2.38 23.28
C ALA A 189 20.04 2.23 23.18
N TRP A 190 19.42 2.92 22.22
CA TRP A 190 17.99 2.79 21.97
C TRP A 190 17.63 1.42 21.37
N ALA A 191 18.38 0.92 20.40
CA ALA A 191 18.22 -0.41 19.83
C ALA A 191 18.30 -1.50 20.91
N ARG A 192 19.32 -1.43 21.77
CA ARG A 192 19.47 -2.32 22.94
C ARG A 192 18.26 -2.25 23.87
N ALA A 193 17.78 -1.04 24.18
CA ALA A 193 16.62 -0.86 25.04
C ALA A 193 15.34 -1.46 24.44
N LEU A 194 15.10 -1.28 23.13
CA LEU A 194 13.94 -1.85 22.45
C LEU A 194 13.96 -3.38 22.46
N ARG A 195 15.13 -3.99 22.24
CA ARG A 195 15.31 -5.44 22.37
C ARG A 195 15.06 -5.92 23.79
N ALA A 196 15.56 -5.20 24.80
CA ALA A 196 15.32 -5.52 26.20
C ALA A 196 13.83 -5.46 26.56
N ILE A 197 13.07 -4.49 26.03
CA ILE A 197 11.61 -4.42 26.16
C ILE A 197 10.97 -5.68 25.56
N GLY A 198 11.38 -6.05 24.35
CA GLY A 198 10.89 -7.24 23.66
C GLY A 198 11.15 -8.57 24.35
N ALA A 199 12.34 -8.70 24.93
CA ALA A 199 12.78 -9.90 25.65
C ALA A 199 12.20 -9.99 27.08
N GLY A 200 11.43 -8.99 27.54
CA GLY A 200 10.97 -8.91 28.93
C GLY A 200 12.08 -8.59 29.92
N ALA A 201 13.27 -8.20 29.46
CA ALA A 201 14.43 -7.89 30.31
C ALA A 201 14.44 -6.44 30.84
N HIS A 202 13.45 -5.63 30.46
CA HIS A 202 13.34 -4.23 30.90
C HIS A 202 12.66 -4.06 32.28
N GLU A 203 12.91 -4.98 33.20
CA GLU A 203 12.32 -4.99 34.54
C GLU A 203 13.24 -4.31 35.56
N GLY A 204 13.36 -2.99 35.48
CA GLY A 204 13.68 -2.22 36.68
C GLY A 204 12.47 -2.31 37.63
N MET A 205 12.67 -2.47 38.94
CA MET A 205 11.56 -2.59 39.93
C MET A 205 10.55 -1.43 39.92
N ARG A 206 10.83 -0.35 39.15
CA ARG A 206 9.99 0.86 39.03
C ARG A 206 9.45 1.12 37.62
N THR A 207 9.83 0.32 36.64
CA THR A 207 9.39 0.51 35.26
C THR A 207 8.32 -0.51 34.92
N GLN A 208 7.13 -0.04 34.56
CA GLN A 208 6.05 -0.92 34.15
C GLN A 208 6.42 -1.60 32.80
N PRO A 209 6.28 -2.93 32.68
CA PRO A 209 6.50 -3.61 31.42
C PRO A 209 5.46 -3.16 30.38
N VAL A 210 5.90 -2.97 29.13
CA VAL A 210 4.99 -2.62 28.02
C VAL A 210 4.32 -3.91 27.52
N PRO A 211 2.98 -4.03 27.59
CA PRO A 211 2.30 -5.22 27.11
C PRO A 211 2.52 -5.45 25.61
N ALA A 212 2.73 -6.71 25.20
CA ALA A 212 2.93 -7.06 23.79
C ALA A 212 1.75 -6.64 22.89
N ASP A 213 0.52 -6.69 23.41
CA ASP A 213 -0.68 -6.21 22.69
C ASP A 213 -0.64 -4.71 22.38
N GLU A 214 -0.01 -3.91 23.23
CA GLU A 214 0.17 -2.47 23.00
C GLU A 214 1.23 -2.23 21.92
N LEU A 215 2.34 -2.96 21.96
CA LEU A 215 3.35 -2.95 20.90
C LEU A 215 2.74 -3.37 19.55
N LEU A 216 1.93 -4.42 19.53
CA LEU A 216 1.26 -4.90 18.32
C LEU A 216 0.32 -3.85 17.75
N ARG A 217 -0.44 -3.16 18.63
CA ARG A 217 -1.32 -2.07 18.22
C ARG A 217 -0.55 -0.93 17.55
N VAL A 218 0.61 -0.55 18.07
CA VAL A 218 1.48 0.47 17.46
C VAL A 218 2.04 -0.02 16.12
N ALA A 219 2.61 -1.23 16.10
CA ALA A 219 3.20 -1.84 14.91
C ALA A 219 2.20 -1.94 13.73
N GLU A 220 0.98 -2.35 14.02
CA GLU A 220 -0.10 -2.56 13.05
C GLU A 220 -0.86 -1.27 12.68
N SER A 221 -0.67 -0.18 13.43
CA SER A 221 -1.37 1.08 13.20
C SER A 221 -0.82 1.78 11.95
N PRO A 222 -1.62 2.00 10.90
CA PRO A 222 -1.15 2.70 9.70
C PRO A 222 -0.91 4.20 9.92
N SER A 223 -1.53 4.78 10.95
CA SER A 223 -1.42 6.19 11.30
C SER A 223 -0.29 6.49 12.29
N ALA A 224 0.33 5.46 12.89
CA ALA A 224 1.51 5.64 13.72
C ALA A 224 2.73 6.08 12.89
N PRO A 225 3.58 6.99 13.41
CA PRO A 225 4.83 7.38 12.77
C PRO A 225 5.71 6.18 12.40
N ILE A 226 6.44 6.28 11.28
CA ILE A 226 7.36 5.23 10.82
C ILE A 226 8.35 4.80 11.91
N VAL A 227 8.85 5.78 12.67
CA VAL A 227 9.79 5.57 13.78
C VAL A 227 9.18 4.71 14.89
N ASP A 228 7.94 5.00 15.29
CA ASP A 228 7.23 4.30 16.36
C ASP A 228 6.87 2.88 15.94
N ARG A 229 6.41 2.71 14.69
CA ARG A 229 6.13 1.37 14.13
C ARG A 229 7.40 0.54 14.06
N THR A 230 8.51 1.13 13.60
CA THR A 230 9.80 0.43 13.50
C THR A 230 10.32 0.04 14.88
N ALA A 231 10.23 0.93 15.87
CA ALA A 231 10.61 0.63 17.25
C ALA A 231 9.78 -0.51 17.86
N ALA A 232 8.46 -0.49 17.65
CA ALA A 232 7.57 -1.57 18.09
C ALA A 232 7.89 -2.90 17.39
N PHE A 233 8.22 -2.88 16.10
CA PHE A 233 8.65 -4.05 15.35
C PHE A 233 9.94 -4.66 15.90
N VAL A 234 10.95 -3.84 16.20
CA VAL A 234 12.22 -4.29 16.79
C VAL A 234 11.97 -4.94 18.15
N ALA A 235 11.14 -4.31 19.00
CA ALA A 235 10.79 -4.87 20.30
C ALA A 235 10.05 -6.21 20.14
N LEU A 236 9.00 -6.28 19.33
CA LEU A 236 8.24 -7.52 19.13
C LEU A 236 9.06 -8.63 18.49
N ALA A 237 9.94 -8.32 17.54
CA ALA A 237 10.83 -9.31 16.92
C ALA A 237 11.79 -9.94 17.94
N ALA A 238 12.27 -9.16 18.92
CA ALA A 238 13.15 -9.64 19.97
C ALA A 238 12.47 -10.60 20.97
N SER A 239 11.12 -10.62 21.04
CA SER A 239 10.39 -11.56 21.91
C SER A 239 10.51 -13.02 21.46
N GLY A 240 10.82 -13.27 20.18
CA GLY A 240 10.89 -14.62 19.61
C GLY A 240 9.55 -15.34 19.48
N ASP A 241 8.42 -14.68 19.79
CA ASP A 241 7.09 -15.28 19.69
C ASP A 241 6.66 -15.44 18.22
N GLY A 242 6.44 -16.69 17.80
CA GLY A 242 6.02 -17.04 16.44
C GLY A 242 4.67 -16.44 16.03
N GLU A 243 3.74 -16.23 16.97
CA GLU A 243 2.46 -15.57 16.72
C GLU A 243 2.66 -14.10 16.37
N HIS A 244 3.46 -13.39 17.18
CA HIS A 244 3.80 -11.99 16.92
C HIS A 244 4.52 -11.84 15.58
N LEU A 245 5.52 -12.68 15.29
CA LEU A 245 6.23 -12.65 14.01
C LEU A 245 5.30 -12.89 12.81
N ARG A 246 4.31 -13.79 12.94
CA ARG A 246 3.30 -13.99 11.89
C ARG A 246 2.48 -12.71 11.65
N ARG A 247 1.99 -12.08 12.71
CA ARG A 247 1.22 -10.83 12.61
C ARG A 247 2.03 -9.68 12.02
N LEU A 248 3.29 -9.54 12.41
CA LEU A 248 4.20 -8.53 11.86
C LEU A 248 4.44 -8.73 10.35
N ARG A 249 4.60 -9.97 9.88
CA ARG A 249 4.72 -10.26 8.44
C ARG A 249 3.47 -9.83 7.66
N ILE A 250 2.28 -10.11 8.19
CA ILE A 250 1.01 -9.65 7.61
C ILE A 250 0.96 -8.11 7.60
N ALA A 251 1.38 -7.45 8.67
CA ALA A 251 1.41 -5.98 8.76
C ALA A 251 2.38 -5.35 7.74
N VAL A 252 3.57 -5.92 7.54
CA VAL A 252 4.50 -5.51 6.46
C VAL A 252 3.83 -5.70 5.11
N ASP A 253 3.11 -6.81 4.95
CA ASP A 253 2.51 -7.12 3.68
C ASP A 253 1.39 -6.16 3.31
N LEU A 254 0.56 -5.78 4.27
CA LEU A 254 -0.52 -4.81 4.09
C LEU A 254 -0.05 -3.35 4.03
N THR A 255 1.22 -3.06 4.35
CA THR A 255 1.82 -1.73 4.21
C THR A 255 2.21 -1.49 2.75
N VAL A 256 1.77 -0.37 2.17
CA VAL A 256 2.08 0.00 0.78
C VAL A 256 2.94 1.26 0.65
N ALA A 257 3.11 2.06 1.71
CA ALA A 257 4.11 3.12 1.73
C ALA A 257 5.52 2.51 1.53
N PRO A 258 6.26 2.85 0.45
CA PRO A 258 7.50 2.16 0.11
C PRO A 258 8.57 2.22 1.21
N ASP A 259 8.82 3.42 1.75
CA ASP A 259 9.84 3.64 2.77
C ASP A 259 9.48 2.91 4.09
N THR A 260 8.23 3.05 4.54
CA THR A 260 7.73 2.33 5.72
C THR A 260 7.82 0.83 5.53
N LYS A 261 7.39 0.30 4.38
CA LYS A 261 7.44 -1.13 4.09
C LYS A 261 8.87 -1.66 4.09
N ALA A 262 9.83 -0.91 3.54
CA ALA A 262 11.23 -1.25 3.56
C ALA A 262 11.77 -1.31 4.99
N ALA A 263 11.50 -0.26 5.80
CA ALA A 263 11.94 -0.20 7.19
C ALA A 263 11.37 -1.35 8.05
N LEU A 264 10.07 -1.64 7.94
CA LEU A 264 9.44 -2.72 8.71
C LEU A 264 9.89 -4.12 8.26
N ARG A 265 10.16 -4.31 6.95
CA ARG A 265 10.73 -5.56 6.45
C ARG A 265 12.15 -5.77 6.97
N GLU A 266 12.95 -4.71 6.97
CA GLU A 266 14.30 -4.75 7.51
C GLU A 266 14.29 -5.06 9.01
N ALA A 267 13.40 -4.41 9.78
CA ALA A 267 13.23 -4.69 11.22
C ALA A 267 12.96 -6.17 11.52
N LEU A 268 12.24 -6.87 10.63
CA LEU A 268 11.98 -8.31 10.74
C LEU A 268 13.16 -9.20 10.33
N ALA A 269 14.05 -8.70 9.46
CA ALA A 269 15.16 -9.46 8.92
C ALA A 269 16.44 -9.36 9.75
N VAL A 270 16.57 -8.31 10.57
CA VAL A 270 17.76 -8.06 11.37
C VAL A 270 17.70 -8.87 12.67
N GLU A 271 18.28 -10.06 12.65
CA GLU A 271 18.43 -10.91 13.83
C GLU A 271 19.72 -10.55 14.59
N GLY A 272 19.57 -9.91 15.76
CA GLY A 272 20.64 -9.76 16.73
C GLY A 272 21.73 -8.73 16.43
N ASP A 273 21.80 -8.18 15.22
CA ASP A 273 22.77 -7.15 14.81
C ASP A 273 22.31 -5.75 15.25
N GLU A 274 22.83 -5.29 16.39
CA GLU A 274 22.47 -4.01 17.00
C GLU A 274 22.88 -2.80 16.16
N ALA A 275 24.01 -2.87 15.45
CA ALA A 275 24.48 -1.77 14.62
C ALA A 275 23.54 -1.55 13.44
N ARG A 276 23.05 -2.65 12.83
CA ARG A 276 22.08 -2.59 11.73
C ARG A 276 20.70 -2.13 12.21
N ILE A 277 20.26 -2.54 13.41
CA ILE A 277 19.03 -2.00 14.04
C ILE A 277 19.17 -0.49 14.29
N ALA A 278 20.31 -0.04 14.82
CA ALA A 278 20.57 1.38 15.08
C ALA A 278 20.48 2.21 13.79
N ALA A 279 21.13 1.77 12.70
CA ALA A 279 21.08 2.43 11.40
C ALA A 279 19.65 2.48 10.82
N LEU A 280 18.87 1.40 11.01
CA LEU A 280 17.47 1.35 10.62
C LEU A 280 16.61 2.38 11.38
N LEU A 281 16.80 2.49 12.70
CA LEU A 281 16.08 3.46 13.54
C LEU A 281 16.44 4.90 13.17
N GLU A 282 17.71 5.17 12.87
CA GLU A 282 18.18 6.45 12.35
C GLU A 282 17.49 6.79 11.02
N HIS A 283 17.45 5.82 10.09
CA HIS A 283 16.73 6.00 8.82
C HIS A 283 15.25 6.32 9.04
N ALA A 284 14.58 5.62 9.97
CA ALA A 284 13.17 5.87 10.27
C ALA A 284 12.95 7.26 10.90
N GLU A 285 13.81 7.70 11.83
CA GLU A 285 13.72 9.03 12.45
C GLU A 285 13.95 10.15 11.41
N ALA A 286 14.89 9.97 10.48
CA ALA A 286 15.16 10.93 9.40
C ALA A 286 13.98 11.11 8.41
N ARG A 287 13.03 10.15 8.37
CA ARG A 287 11.83 10.17 7.51
C ARG A 287 10.60 10.78 8.17
N ILE A 288 10.69 11.20 9.43
CA ILE A 288 9.60 11.92 10.08
C ILE A 288 9.42 13.26 9.34
N PRO A 289 8.21 13.56 8.81
CA PRO A 289 7.95 14.86 8.21
C PRO A 289 8.20 15.94 9.26
N ARG A 290 9.06 16.91 8.95
CA ARG A 290 9.19 18.10 9.79
C ARG A 290 7.87 18.87 9.69
N ALA A 291 7.19 19.02 10.82
CA ALA A 291 5.95 19.77 10.94
C ALA A 291 6.18 21.27 10.72
#